data_AF-A0A2H3L3R5-F1
#
_entry.id   AF-A0A2H3L3R5-F1
#
_cell.length_a   1.000
_cell.length_b   1.000
_cell.length_c   1.000
_cell.angle_alpha   90.00
_cell.angle_beta   90.00
_cell.angle_gamma   90.00
#
_symmetry.space_group_name_H-M   'P 1'
#
loop_
_entity.id
_entity.type
_entity.pdbx_description
1 polymer ?
#
loop_
_entity_poly.entity_id
_entity_poly.type
_entity_poly.pdbx_seq_one_letter_code
_entity_poly.pdbx_strand_id
1 'polypeptide(L)'
;MSFIMLIITAATLIGLGAAALAVFAPNLLTSIFSRVTGYETIQSRPVQGDPANYDPVAAYASMQAFAGEGAQLISLDAQFVRPDGTLDLTASYTPSPRVSAEFALEVAPPADAPPIGAGGLGTWYRRVTIQAYRPGQQGRVSSRGPGGSVTYTYVNQGMTRDIDDPATDTFTFLPAPTCAFADLWQVALERGAPANAVATIEYDDEGYDFRIRDVNVRVQFDSACQVKD
;
A
#
# COMPACT_ATOMS: atom_id res chain seq x y z
N MET A 1 6.88 -54.03 7.93
CA MET A 1 5.66 -53.28 7.57
C MET A 1 5.21 -52.45 8.76
N SER A 2 5.80 -51.27 9.04
CA SER A 2 5.25 -50.35 10.07
C SER A 2 5.96 -48.99 10.13
N PHE A 3 6.13 -48.31 8.99
CA PHE A 3 6.63 -46.92 8.98
C PHE A 3 6.08 -46.10 7.80
N ILE A 4 5.80 -46.75 6.66
CA ILE A 4 5.22 -46.09 5.48
C ILE A 4 3.73 -45.72 5.67
N MET A 5 3.00 -46.41 6.55
CA MET A 5 1.58 -46.12 6.81
C MET A 5 1.34 -44.90 7.73
N LEU A 6 2.38 -44.37 8.39
CA LEU A 6 2.27 -43.20 9.28
C LEU A 6 2.42 -41.86 8.52
N ILE A 7 3.10 -41.87 7.37
CA ILE A 7 3.34 -40.67 6.55
C ILE A 7 2.09 -40.31 5.73
N ILE A 8 1.30 -41.31 5.32
CA ILE A 8 0.10 -41.08 4.49
C ILE A 8 -1.04 -40.46 5.33
N THR A 9 -1.18 -40.82 6.61
CA THR A 9 -2.19 -40.24 7.50
C THR A 9 -1.89 -38.80 7.92
N ALA A 10 -0.61 -38.41 7.97
CA ALA A 10 -0.22 -37.01 8.24
C ALA A 10 -0.56 -36.08 7.07
N ALA A 11 -0.46 -36.54 5.82
CA ALA A 11 -0.75 -35.74 4.63
C ALA A 11 -2.25 -35.39 4.50
N THR A 12 -3.16 -36.27 4.93
CA THR A 12 -4.61 -36.03 4.89
C THR A 12 -5.12 -35.12 6.00
N LEU A 13 -4.48 -35.11 7.17
CA LEU A 13 -4.83 -34.19 8.26
C LEU A 13 -4.35 -32.75 8.00
N ILE A 14 -3.27 -32.57 7.22
CA ILE A 14 -2.82 -31.26 6.75
C ILE A 14 -3.78 -30.69 5.68
N GLY A 15 -4.34 -31.53 4.81
CA GLY A 15 -5.25 -31.09 3.74
C GLY A 15 -6.57 -30.50 4.23
N LEU A 16 -7.16 -31.04 5.30
CA LEU A 16 -8.41 -30.51 5.88
C LEU A 16 -8.18 -29.32 6.83
N GLY A 17 -7.04 -29.28 7.52
CA GLY A 17 -6.65 -28.13 8.36
C GLY A 17 -6.33 -26.88 7.52
N ALA A 18 -5.70 -27.04 6.37
CA ALA A 18 -5.37 -25.94 5.46
C ALA A 18 -6.63 -25.29 4.85
N ALA A 19 -7.66 -26.07 4.52
CA ALA A 19 -8.92 -25.54 3.99
C ALA A 19 -9.72 -24.74 5.03
N ALA A 20 -9.71 -25.16 6.31
CA ALA A 20 -10.35 -24.41 7.40
C ALA A 20 -9.58 -23.11 7.72
N LEU A 21 -8.24 -23.15 7.71
CA LEU A 21 -7.39 -21.96 7.91
C LEU A 21 -7.50 -20.93 6.78
N ALA A 22 -7.80 -21.36 5.55
CA ALA A 22 -8.01 -20.46 4.41
C ALA A 22 -9.17 -19.47 4.61
N VAL A 23 -10.20 -19.89 5.36
CA VAL A 23 -11.39 -19.07 5.61
C VAL A 23 -11.16 -18.06 6.74
N PHE A 24 -10.36 -18.41 7.75
CA PHE A 24 -10.17 -17.59 8.96
C PHE A 24 -8.86 -16.80 9.02
N ALA A 25 -7.86 -17.19 8.22
CA ALA A 25 -6.57 -16.51 8.15
C ALA A 25 -5.98 -16.62 6.73
N PRO A 26 -6.57 -15.94 5.73
CA PRO A 26 -6.05 -15.93 4.36
C PRO A 26 -4.58 -15.47 4.30
N ASN A 27 -4.12 -14.68 5.28
CA ASN A 27 -2.74 -14.22 5.42
C ASN A 27 -1.76 -15.30 5.93
N LEU A 28 -2.24 -16.37 6.56
CA LEU A 28 -1.38 -17.46 7.05
C LEU A 28 -0.94 -18.38 5.89
N LEU A 29 -1.86 -18.68 4.97
CA LEU A 29 -1.52 -19.47 3.79
C LEU A 29 -0.59 -18.73 2.84
N THR A 30 -0.75 -17.42 2.66
CA THR A 30 0.14 -16.61 1.81
C THR A 30 1.56 -16.54 2.37
N SER A 31 1.73 -16.40 3.69
CA SER A 31 3.06 -16.44 4.32
C SER A 31 3.74 -17.81 4.28
N ILE A 32 2.97 -18.91 4.30
CA ILE A 32 3.50 -20.26 4.07
C ILE A 32 3.86 -20.46 2.59
N PHE A 33 3.00 -20.02 1.68
CA PHE A 33 3.23 -20.14 0.24
C PHE A 33 4.43 -19.32 -0.23
N SER A 34 4.62 -18.11 0.31
CA SER A 34 5.81 -17.29 0.02
C SER A 34 7.10 -17.91 0.54
N ARG A 35 7.09 -18.54 1.73
CA ARG A 35 8.25 -19.28 2.26
C ARG A 35 8.59 -20.53 1.47
N VAL A 36 7.59 -21.21 0.91
CA VAL A 36 7.78 -22.46 0.15
C VAL A 36 8.14 -22.19 -1.31
N THR A 37 7.55 -21.17 -1.93
CA THR A 37 7.68 -20.91 -3.37
C THR A 37 8.60 -19.74 -3.70
N GLY A 38 8.96 -18.92 -2.71
CA GLY A 38 9.74 -17.69 -2.90
C GLY A 38 8.94 -16.53 -3.51
N TYR A 39 7.65 -16.71 -3.81
CA TYR A 39 6.80 -15.66 -4.39
C TYR A 39 5.98 -14.96 -3.31
N GLU A 40 6.16 -13.64 -3.16
CA GLU A 40 5.25 -12.83 -2.35
C GLU A 40 3.92 -12.64 -3.10
N THR A 41 2.82 -13.05 -2.46
CA THR A 41 1.47 -12.85 -2.99
C THR A 41 0.94 -11.50 -2.56
N ILE A 42 0.22 -10.80 -3.43
CA ILE A 42 -0.51 -9.57 -3.09
C ILE A 42 -1.41 -9.86 -1.91
N GLN A 43 -1.19 -9.11 -0.84
CA GLN A 43 -2.05 -9.13 0.34
C GLN A 43 -3.13 -8.07 0.14
N SER A 44 -4.37 -8.40 0.48
CA SER A 44 -5.47 -7.45 0.44
C SER A 44 -6.31 -7.54 1.71
N ARG A 45 -6.84 -6.39 2.14
CA ARG A 45 -7.74 -6.29 3.28
C ARG A 45 -8.75 -5.15 3.07
N PRO A 46 -9.84 -5.09 3.87
CA PRO A 46 -10.76 -3.97 3.82
C PRO A 46 -10.06 -2.67 4.22
N VAL A 47 -10.47 -1.56 3.60
CA VAL A 47 -10.12 -0.22 4.11
C VAL A 47 -10.78 -0.01 5.47
N GLN A 48 -10.13 0.76 6.34
CA GLN A 48 -10.74 1.22 7.58
C GLN A 48 -11.54 2.50 7.30
N GLY A 49 -12.74 2.60 7.88
CA GLY A 49 -13.65 3.72 7.64
C GLY A 49 -14.71 3.42 6.58
N ASP A 50 -15.36 4.46 6.08
CA ASP A 50 -16.39 4.37 5.05
C ASP A 50 -15.77 4.53 3.64
N PRO A 51 -15.83 3.52 2.76
CA PRO A 51 -15.30 3.63 1.40
C PRO A 51 -15.92 4.75 0.56
N ALA A 52 -17.14 5.19 0.84
CA ALA A 52 -17.80 6.28 0.11
C ALA A 52 -17.37 7.68 0.59
N ASN A 53 -16.73 7.75 1.76
CA ASN A 53 -16.24 8.96 2.43
C ASN A 53 -14.86 8.66 3.06
N TYR A 54 -13.96 8.08 2.28
CA TYR A 54 -12.67 7.62 2.76
C TYR A 54 -11.75 8.81 3.05
N ASP A 55 -11.30 8.94 4.29
CA ASP A 55 -10.33 9.94 4.74
C ASP A 55 -8.92 9.32 4.76
N PRO A 56 -8.01 9.72 3.85
CA PRO A 56 -6.65 9.17 3.78
C PRO A 56 -5.82 9.44 5.03
N VAL A 57 -6.03 10.58 5.68
CA VAL A 57 -5.26 11.03 6.84
C VAL A 57 -5.72 10.25 8.07
N ALA A 58 -7.03 10.11 8.28
CA ALA A 58 -7.56 9.26 9.35
C ALA A 58 -7.21 7.77 9.15
N ALA A 59 -7.11 7.30 7.91
CA ALA A 59 -6.75 5.92 7.58
C ALA A 59 -5.22 5.65 7.63
N TYR A 60 -4.37 6.67 7.79
CA TYR A 60 -2.92 6.55 7.73
C TYR A 60 -2.36 5.47 8.67
N ALA A 61 -2.77 5.49 9.95
CA ALA A 61 -2.28 4.51 10.92
C ALA A 61 -2.62 3.06 10.51
N SER A 62 -3.76 2.86 9.86
CA SER A 62 -4.13 1.57 9.27
C SER A 62 -3.17 1.19 8.15
N MET A 63 -2.92 2.10 7.20
CA MET A 63 -2.00 1.87 6.09
C MET A 63 -0.59 1.52 6.58
N GLN A 64 -0.06 2.28 7.54
CA GLN A 64 1.25 2.02 8.13
C GLN A 64 1.30 0.65 8.83
N ALA A 65 0.28 0.31 9.63
CA ALA A 65 0.19 -1.01 10.25
C ALA A 65 0.06 -2.14 9.21
N PHE A 66 -0.49 -1.86 8.03
CA PHE A 66 -0.50 -2.83 6.94
C PHE A 66 0.88 -2.99 6.30
N ALA A 67 1.62 -1.88 6.16
CA ALA A 67 2.94 -1.89 5.56
C ALA A 67 3.92 -2.75 6.36
N GLY A 68 3.86 -2.68 7.69
CA GLY A 68 4.61 -3.51 8.62
C GLY A 68 5.04 -2.73 9.87
N GLU A 69 5.41 -3.45 10.93
CA GLU A 69 5.99 -2.83 12.12
C GLU A 69 7.32 -2.14 11.75
N GLY A 70 7.49 -0.88 12.16
CA GLY A 70 8.67 -0.08 11.80
C GLY A 70 8.65 0.53 10.40
N ALA A 71 7.55 0.39 9.65
CA ALA A 71 7.40 1.03 8.35
C ALA A 71 7.43 2.57 8.47
N GLN A 72 8.31 3.21 7.71
CA GLN A 72 8.49 4.67 7.67
C GLN A 72 7.92 5.24 6.38
N LEU A 73 7.11 6.29 6.46
CA LEU A 73 6.47 6.90 5.29
C LEU A 73 7.51 7.58 4.39
N ILE A 74 7.38 7.34 3.08
CA ILE A 74 8.14 8.00 2.02
C ILE A 74 7.27 9.04 1.31
N SER A 75 6.04 8.66 0.97
CA SER A 75 5.10 9.54 0.26
C SER A 75 3.65 9.06 0.38
N LEU A 76 2.71 9.97 0.14
CA LEU A 76 1.27 9.67 0.05
C LEU A 76 0.63 10.47 -1.10
N ASP A 77 0.01 9.79 -2.07
CA ASP A 77 -0.76 10.38 -3.17
C ASP A 77 -2.24 10.01 -3.02
N ALA A 78 -3.11 11.01 -2.95
CA ALA A 78 -4.56 10.83 -2.91
C ALA A 78 -5.20 11.51 -4.12
N GLN A 79 -5.92 10.72 -4.93
CA GLN A 79 -6.52 11.17 -6.17
C GLN A 79 -8.03 11.26 -6.05
N PHE A 80 -8.59 12.35 -6.57
CA PHE A 80 -10.03 12.66 -6.54
C PHE A 80 -10.57 12.99 -5.14
N VAL A 81 -9.79 13.74 -4.36
CA VAL A 81 -10.20 14.25 -3.05
C VAL A 81 -11.27 15.33 -3.25
N ARG A 82 -12.42 15.17 -2.59
CA ARG A 82 -13.53 16.12 -2.61
C ARG A 82 -13.26 17.30 -1.64
N PRO A 83 -14.00 18.42 -1.76
CA PRO A 83 -13.85 19.57 -0.87
C PRO A 83 -14.00 19.27 0.63
N ASP A 84 -14.69 18.21 1.00
CA ASP A 84 -14.82 17.74 2.39
C ASP A 84 -13.59 16.99 2.90
N GLY A 85 -12.53 16.86 2.09
CA GLY A 85 -11.28 16.17 2.42
C GLY A 85 -11.31 14.66 2.20
N THR A 86 -12.43 14.10 1.73
CA THR A 86 -12.60 12.64 1.57
C THR A 86 -12.64 12.21 0.11
N LEU A 87 -12.57 10.90 -0.13
CA LEU A 87 -12.69 10.27 -1.45
C LEU A 87 -13.86 9.28 -1.46
N ASP A 88 -14.50 9.14 -2.61
CA ASP A 88 -15.41 8.02 -2.86
C ASP A 88 -14.67 6.88 -3.58
N LEU A 89 -14.11 5.95 -2.82
CA LEU A 89 -13.45 4.77 -3.38
C LEU A 89 -14.43 3.84 -4.11
N THR A 90 -15.75 3.99 -3.92
CA THR A 90 -16.75 3.17 -4.61
C THR A 90 -17.08 3.68 -6.01
N ALA A 91 -16.64 4.89 -6.35
CA ALA A 91 -16.91 5.51 -7.63
C ALA A 91 -16.40 4.69 -8.82
N SER A 92 -17.14 4.77 -9.94
CA SER A 92 -16.91 3.92 -11.11
C SER A 92 -16.33 4.64 -12.33
N TYR A 93 -16.08 5.95 -12.24
CA TYR A 93 -15.48 6.72 -13.32
C TYR A 93 -13.99 6.38 -13.51
N THR A 94 -13.45 6.75 -14.68
CA THR A 94 -12.05 6.51 -15.08
C THR A 94 -11.35 7.83 -15.35
N PRO A 95 -10.17 8.10 -14.73
CA PRO A 95 -9.51 7.27 -13.72
C PRO A 95 -10.32 7.20 -12.41
N SER A 96 -10.26 6.08 -11.68
CA SER A 96 -11.01 5.90 -10.44
C SER A 96 -10.28 6.50 -9.23
N PRO A 97 -11.01 6.89 -8.17
CA PRO A 97 -10.40 7.35 -6.91
C PRO A 97 -9.48 6.30 -6.30
N ARG A 98 -8.35 6.77 -5.80
CA ARG A 98 -7.34 5.93 -5.18
C ARG A 98 -6.47 6.73 -4.22
N VAL A 99 -5.92 6.03 -3.24
CA VAL A 99 -4.83 6.51 -2.40
C VAL A 99 -3.67 5.53 -2.52
N SER A 100 -2.46 6.04 -2.66
CA SER A 100 -1.22 5.28 -2.64
C SER A 100 -0.32 5.85 -1.56
N ALA A 101 0.17 5.01 -0.65
CA ALA A 101 1.16 5.39 0.35
C ALA A 101 2.37 4.47 0.21
N GLU A 102 3.56 5.04 0.11
CA GLU A 102 4.81 4.31 0.01
C GLU A 102 5.54 4.35 1.34
N PHE A 103 6.03 3.19 1.78
CA PHE A 103 6.79 3.04 3.00
C PHE A 103 8.12 2.35 2.74
N ALA A 104 9.13 2.68 3.54
CA ALA A 104 10.34 1.87 3.66
C ALA A 104 10.25 1.02 4.93
N LEU A 105 10.67 -0.25 4.82
CA LEU A 105 10.87 -1.14 5.95
C LEU A 105 12.33 -1.57 5.99
N GLU A 106 13.04 -1.24 7.07
CA GLU A 106 14.42 -1.70 7.26
C GLU A 106 14.45 -3.23 7.40
N VAL A 107 15.39 -3.86 6.69
CA VAL A 107 15.57 -5.31 6.67
C VAL A 107 17.03 -5.69 6.74
N ALA A 108 17.30 -6.94 7.14
CA ALA A 108 18.64 -7.50 7.00
C ALA A 108 19.02 -7.60 5.51
N PRO A 109 20.31 -7.46 5.16
CA PRO A 109 20.80 -7.72 3.82
C PRO A 109 20.39 -9.12 3.33
N PRO A 110 19.97 -9.27 2.06
CA PRO A 110 19.65 -10.58 1.51
C PRO A 110 20.90 -11.48 1.42
N ALA A 111 20.69 -12.79 1.31
CA ALA A 111 21.79 -13.76 1.33
C ALA A 111 22.77 -13.62 0.15
N ASP A 112 22.29 -13.06 -0.96
CA ASP A 112 23.03 -12.74 -2.18
C ASP A 112 23.43 -11.25 -2.25
N ALA A 113 23.34 -10.51 -1.14
CA ALA A 113 23.83 -9.14 -1.06
C ALA A 113 25.31 -9.07 -1.51
N PRO A 114 25.69 -8.07 -2.32
CA PRO A 114 27.09 -7.88 -2.70
C PRO A 114 27.97 -7.74 -1.46
N PRO A 115 29.25 -8.15 -1.52
CA PRO A 115 30.17 -7.93 -0.40
C PRO A 115 30.46 -6.44 -0.18
N ILE A 116 30.93 -6.11 1.02
CA ILE A 116 31.43 -4.78 1.37
C ILE A 116 32.50 -4.35 0.34
N GLY A 117 32.31 -3.18 -0.27
CA GLY A 117 33.18 -2.64 -1.33
C GLY A 117 32.73 -2.92 -2.77
N ALA A 118 31.70 -3.75 -2.97
CA ALA A 118 31.07 -4.02 -4.27
C ALA A 118 29.60 -3.53 -4.33
N GLY A 119 29.26 -2.52 -3.54
CA GLY A 119 27.87 -2.03 -3.37
C GLY A 119 27.13 -2.65 -2.18
N GLY A 120 27.75 -3.54 -1.41
CA GLY A 120 27.18 -4.15 -0.20
C GLY A 120 27.15 -3.28 1.06
N LEU A 121 27.34 -1.98 0.93
CA LEU A 121 27.37 -1.04 2.06
C LEU A 121 26.07 -0.25 2.10
N GLY A 122 25.42 -0.22 3.27
CA GLY A 122 24.22 0.59 3.50
C GLY A 122 23.17 -0.16 4.32
N THR A 123 22.18 0.60 4.79
CA THR A 123 20.96 0.02 5.36
C THR A 123 20.11 -0.52 4.22
N TRP A 124 19.64 -1.75 4.36
CA TRP A 124 18.77 -2.37 3.38
C TRP A 124 17.32 -2.09 3.74
N TYR A 125 16.54 -1.73 2.75
CA TYR A 125 15.13 -1.47 2.89
C TYR A 125 14.34 -2.31 1.90
N ARG A 126 13.10 -2.65 2.25
CA ARG A 126 12.07 -3.02 1.28
C ARG A 126 11.11 -1.87 1.13
N ARG A 127 10.79 -1.50 -0.11
CA ARG A 127 9.68 -0.57 -0.38
C ARG A 127 8.38 -1.35 -0.27
N VAL A 128 7.41 -0.77 0.42
CA VAL A 128 6.07 -1.33 0.60
C VAL A 128 5.06 -0.30 0.13
N THR A 129 4.31 -0.63 -0.91
CA THR A 129 3.28 0.24 -1.46
C THR A 129 1.91 -0.24 -1.01
N ILE A 130 1.21 0.63 -0.28
CA ILE A 130 -0.17 0.41 0.15
C ILE A 130 -1.09 1.19 -0.77
N GLN A 131 -2.03 0.51 -1.41
CA GLN A 131 -3.01 1.15 -2.28
C GLN A 131 -4.41 0.92 -1.76
N ALA A 132 -5.16 2.00 -1.50
CA ALA A 132 -6.58 1.95 -1.21
C ALA A 132 -7.38 2.39 -2.44
N TYR A 133 -8.27 1.53 -2.93
CA TYR A 133 -9.07 1.76 -4.13
C TYR A 133 -10.32 0.86 -4.11
N ARG A 134 -11.16 0.98 -5.15
CA ARG A 134 -12.46 0.32 -5.21
C ARG A 134 -12.44 -1.16 -4.78
N PRO A 135 -13.16 -1.53 -3.70
CA PRO A 135 -13.32 -2.91 -3.29
C PRO A 135 -14.00 -3.78 -4.34
N GLY A 136 -13.76 -5.09 -4.30
CA GLY A 136 -14.40 -6.10 -5.15
C GLY A 136 -13.79 -6.25 -6.55
N GLN A 137 -12.76 -5.46 -6.90
CA GLN A 137 -12.06 -5.62 -8.17
C GLN A 137 -11.25 -6.92 -8.19
N GLN A 138 -11.34 -7.69 -9.27
CA GLN A 138 -10.49 -8.86 -9.49
C GLN A 138 -9.17 -8.43 -10.13
N GLY A 139 -8.06 -8.80 -9.50
CA GLY A 139 -6.71 -8.62 -10.04
C GLY A 139 -6.13 -9.97 -10.46
N ARG A 140 -5.30 -9.95 -11.52
CA ARG A 140 -4.51 -11.11 -11.96
C ARG A 140 -3.04 -10.74 -11.85
N VAL A 141 -2.30 -11.52 -11.07
CA VAL A 141 -0.85 -11.36 -10.93
C VAL A 141 -0.17 -12.47 -11.70
N SER A 142 0.82 -12.11 -12.51
CA SER A 142 1.70 -13.05 -13.19
C SER A 142 3.12 -12.72 -12.80
N SER A 143 3.76 -13.59 -12.01
CA SER A 143 5.17 -13.46 -11.64
C SER A 143 5.97 -14.56 -12.32
N ARG A 144 7.15 -14.22 -12.83
CA ARG A 144 8.07 -15.13 -13.51
C ARG A 144 9.38 -15.14 -12.74
N GLY A 145 9.76 -16.31 -12.22
CA GLY A 145 11.03 -16.53 -11.53
C GLY A 145 11.87 -17.64 -12.16
N PRO A 146 13.08 -17.89 -11.62
CA PRO A 146 14.00 -18.92 -12.13
C PRO A 146 13.42 -20.35 -12.14
N GLY A 147 12.41 -20.61 -11.30
CA GLY A 147 11.74 -21.91 -11.17
C GLY A 147 10.40 -22.05 -11.92
N GLY A 148 9.97 -21.04 -12.69
CA GLY A 148 8.71 -21.07 -13.45
C GLY A 148 7.90 -19.78 -13.36
N SER A 149 6.67 -19.80 -13.90
CA SER A 149 5.72 -18.70 -13.77
C SER A 149 4.59 -19.08 -12.83
N VAL A 150 4.31 -18.24 -11.84
CA VAL A 150 3.12 -18.36 -11.01
C VAL A 150 2.10 -17.32 -11.48
N THR A 151 0.88 -17.77 -11.73
CA THR A 151 -0.25 -16.90 -12.04
C THR A 151 -1.36 -17.19 -11.05
N TYR A 152 -1.85 -16.16 -10.38
CA TYR A 152 -3.00 -16.26 -9.49
C TYR A 152 -3.90 -15.04 -9.64
N THR A 153 -5.15 -15.21 -9.22
CA THR A 153 -6.14 -14.14 -9.16
C THR A 153 -6.44 -13.83 -7.72
N TYR A 154 -6.68 -12.57 -7.42
CA TYR A 154 -7.15 -12.13 -6.10
C TYR A 154 -8.34 -11.19 -6.27
N VAL A 155 -9.12 -11.04 -5.20
CA VAL A 155 -10.16 -10.01 -5.11
C VAL A 155 -9.64 -8.93 -4.17
N ASN A 156 -9.53 -7.70 -4.65
CA ASN A 156 -9.22 -6.56 -3.80
C ASN A 156 -10.35 -6.36 -2.79
N GLN A 157 -10.02 -6.35 -1.51
CA GLN A 157 -10.96 -6.09 -0.42
C GLN A 157 -11.09 -4.58 -0.11
N GLY A 158 -10.33 -3.73 -0.79
CA GLY A 158 -10.36 -2.27 -0.68
C GLY A 158 -8.97 -1.68 -0.51
N MET A 159 -8.05 -2.43 0.09
CA MET A 159 -6.66 -2.05 0.25
C MET A 159 -5.74 -3.21 -0.14
N THR A 160 -4.70 -2.94 -0.92
CA THR A 160 -3.66 -3.92 -1.28
C THR A 160 -2.30 -3.48 -0.76
N ARG A 161 -1.44 -4.47 -0.57
CA ARG A 161 -0.03 -4.31 -0.21
C ARG A 161 0.83 -4.99 -1.25
N ASP A 162 1.72 -4.22 -1.83
CA ASP A 162 2.78 -4.66 -2.72
C ASP A 162 4.14 -4.39 -2.07
N ILE A 163 5.12 -5.25 -2.33
CA ILE A 163 6.42 -5.22 -1.65
C ILE A 163 7.49 -5.46 -2.71
N ASP A 164 8.43 -4.54 -2.78
CA ASP A 164 9.58 -4.64 -3.67
C ASP A 164 10.70 -5.49 -3.04
N ASP A 165 11.59 -5.99 -3.88
CA ASP A 165 12.81 -6.67 -3.44
C ASP A 165 13.67 -5.75 -2.56
N PRO A 166 14.38 -6.30 -1.56
CA PRO A 166 15.31 -5.52 -0.75
C PRO A 166 16.35 -4.79 -1.62
N ALA A 167 16.58 -3.52 -1.32
CA ALA A 167 17.61 -2.72 -1.96
C ALA A 167 18.27 -1.79 -0.95
N THR A 168 19.51 -1.40 -1.24
CA THR A 168 20.14 -0.24 -0.61
C THR A 168 19.60 1.01 -1.30
N ASP A 169 18.82 1.81 -0.60
CA ASP A 169 18.25 3.05 -1.11
C ASP A 169 18.35 4.16 -0.05
N THR A 170 18.31 5.41 -0.48
CA THR A 170 18.31 6.57 0.42
C THR A 170 16.95 7.24 0.37
N PHE A 171 16.21 7.15 1.47
CA PHE A 171 14.89 7.74 1.60
C PHE A 171 14.92 8.96 2.52
N THR A 172 14.12 9.97 2.18
CA THR A 172 13.67 10.97 3.14
C THR A 172 12.42 10.42 3.82
N PHE A 173 12.47 10.24 5.13
CA PHE A 173 11.32 9.76 5.89
C PHE A 173 10.45 10.91 6.37
N LEU A 174 9.16 10.77 6.15
CA LEU A 174 8.16 11.76 6.53
C LEU A 174 7.54 11.43 7.88
N PRO A 175 7.14 12.45 8.67
CA PRO A 175 6.21 12.22 9.76
C PRO A 175 4.84 11.77 9.22
N ALA A 176 3.99 11.26 10.09
CA ALA A 176 2.61 10.96 9.72
C ALA A 176 1.92 12.24 9.19
N PRO A 177 1.07 12.15 8.15
CA PRO A 177 0.30 13.29 7.69
C PRO A 177 -0.65 13.76 8.79
N THR A 178 -0.63 15.06 9.07
CA THR A 178 -1.45 15.69 10.13
C THR A 178 -2.47 16.67 9.58
N CYS A 179 -2.29 17.16 8.35
CA CYS A 179 -3.17 18.14 7.75
C CYS A 179 -4.44 17.48 7.25
N ALA A 180 -5.60 17.90 7.75
CA ALA A 180 -6.86 17.47 7.17
C ALA A 180 -6.97 18.01 5.74
N PHE A 181 -7.32 17.15 4.79
CA PHE A 181 -7.41 17.55 3.38
C PHE A 181 -8.53 18.57 3.13
N ALA A 182 -9.55 18.63 4.01
CA ALA A 182 -10.57 19.66 3.99
C ALA A 182 -10.00 21.07 4.22
N ASP A 183 -8.99 21.19 5.09
CA ASP A 183 -8.35 22.48 5.39
C ASP A 183 -7.52 22.95 4.17
N LEU A 184 -6.82 22.04 3.51
CA LEU A 184 -6.10 22.33 2.26
C LEU A 184 -7.07 22.78 1.15
N TRP A 185 -8.24 22.12 1.08
CA TRP A 185 -9.32 22.50 0.17
C TRP A 185 -9.89 23.89 0.47
N GLN A 186 -10.08 24.24 1.75
CA GLN A 186 -10.60 25.56 2.13
C GLN A 186 -9.72 26.68 1.54
N VAL A 187 -8.39 26.54 1.66
CA VAL A 187 -7.45 27.51 1.08
C VAL A 187 -7.58 27.56 -0.45
N ALA A 188 -7.73 26.42 -1.12
CA ALA A 188 -7.93 26.39 -2.56
C ALA A 188 -9.24 27.07 -2.99
N LEU A 189 -10.33 26.88 -2.24
CA LEU A 189 -11.63 27.53 -2.49
C LEU A 189 -11.54 29.05 -2.31
N GLU A 190 -10.84 29.53 -1.28
CA GLU A 190 -10.57 30.96 -1.06
C GLU A 190 -9.78 31.59 -2.22
N ARG A 191 -8.97 30.77 -2.91
CA ARG A 191 -8.22 31.13 -4.12
C ARG A 191 -9.01 30.92 -5.43
N GLY A 192 -10.30 30.62 -5.34
CA GLY A 192 -11.21 30.52 -6.49
C GLY A 192 -11.30 29.14 -7.11
N ALA A 193 -10.88 28.07 -6.42
CA ALA A 193 -11.11 26.71 -6.89
C ALA A 193 -12.62 26.42 -7.03
N PRO A 194 -13.04 25.66 -8.05
CA PRO A 194 -14.43 25.28 -8.21
C PRO A 194 -14.89 24.30 -7.11
N ALA A 195 -15.99 24.62 -6.43
CA ALA A 195 -16.53 23.82 -5.32
C ALA A 195 -17.08 22.44 -5.72
N ASN A 196 -17.26 22.18 -7.01
CA ASN A 196 -17.69 20.88 -7.55
C ASN A 196 -16.54 20.09 -8.19
N ALA A 197 -15.30 20.53 -8.00
CA ALA A 197 -14.12 19.82 -8.49
C ALA A 197 -13.59 18.81 -7.47
N VAL A 198 -12.59 18.07 -7.91
CA VAL A 198 -11.88 17.05 -7.15
C VAL A 198 -10.38 17.27 -7.35
N ALA A 199 -9.59 17.07 -6.30
CA ALA A 199 -8.17 17.37 -6.30
C ALA A 199 -7.33 16.10 -6.30
N THR A 200 -6.07 16.25 -6.70
CA THR A 200 -5.00 15.33 -6.30
C THR A 200 -4.19 16.02 -5.22
N ILE A 201 -3.91 15.32 -4.13
CA ILE A 201 -3.09 15.81 -3.03
C ILE A 201 -1.95 14.82 -2.84
N GLU A 202 -0.74 15.32 -3.03
CA GLU A 202 0.50 14.56 -2.83
C GLU A 202 1.18 15.08 -1.56
N TYR A 203 1.71 14.19 -0.73
CA TYR A 203 2.47 14.49 0.48
C TYR A 203 3.83 13.81 0.41
N ASP A 204 4.88 14.62 0.30
CA ASP A 204 6.27 14.19 0.15
C ASP A 204 7.22 15.01 1.07
N ASP A 205 8.53 14.97 0.81
CA ASP A 205 9.51 15.74 1.58
C ASP A 205 9.47 17.25 1.32
N GLU A 206 8.77 17.68 0.27
CA GLU A 206 8.40 19.06 0.01
C GLU A 206 7.07 19.45 0.68
N GLY A 207 6.42 18.60 1.47
CA GLY A 207 5.15 18.90 2.12
C GLY A 207 3.96 18.48 1.26
N TYR A 208 2.88 19.27 1.21
CA TYR A 208 1.68 18.90 0.45
C TYR A 208 1.60 19.67 -0.87
N ASP A 209 1.41 18.97 -1.99
CA ASP A 209 1.06 19.55 -3.29
C ASP A 209 -0.40 19.27 -3.62
N PHE A 210 -1.22 20.31 -3.52
CA PHE A 210 -2.63 20.28 -3.92
C PHE A 210 -2.77 20.73 -5.37
N ARG A 211 -3.43 19.93 -6.20
CA ARG A 211 -3.66 20.26 -7.62
C ARG A 211 -5.04 19.85 -8.12
N ILE A 212 -5.61 20.65 -9.00
CA ILE A 212 -6.81 20.30 -9.79
C ILE A 212 -6.44 20.35 -11.27
N ARG A 213 -6.39 19.17 -11.92
CA ARG A 213 -5.80 19.00 -13.27
C ARG A 213 -6.44 19.89 -14.35
N ASP A 214 -7.75 20.11 -14.29
CA ASP A 214 -8.49 20.73 -15.40
C ASP A 214 -8.68 22.25 -15.26
N VAL A 215 -8.29 22.85 -14.14
CA VAL A 215 -8.57 24.28 -13.86
C VAL A 215 -7.33 25.07 -13.43
N ASN A 216 -6.13 24.53 -13.65
CA ASN A 216 -4.84 25.18 -13.32
C ASN A 216 -4.78 25.74 -11.89
N VAL A 217 -5.37 25.03 -10.93
CA VAL A 217 -5.25 25.34 -9.51
C VAL A 217 -4.16 24.46 -8.95
N ARG A 218 -3.13 25.09 -8.38
CA ARG A 218 -2.08 24.43 -7.61
C ARG A 218 -1.76 25.25 -6.36
N VAL A 219 -1.68 24.60 -5.21
CA VAL A 219 -1.29 25.23 -3.94
C VAL A 219 -0.35 24.28 -3.23
N GLN A 220 0.82 24.78 -2.85
CA GLN A 220 1.81 24.01 -2.10
C GLN A 220 1.72 24.40 -0.62
N PHE A 221 1.85 23.42 0.26
CA PHE A 221 1.84 23.60 1.70
C PHE A 221 3.05 22.93 2.32
N ASP A 222 3.52 23.44 3.45
CA ASP A 222 4.48 22.73 4.28
C ASP A 222 3.82 21.63 5.14
N SER A 223 4.64 20.88 5.88
CA SER A 223 4.15 19.84 6.78
C SER A 223 3.38 20.37 8.00
N ALA A 224 3.37 21.70 8.21
CA ALA A 224 2.57 22.40 9.22
C ALA A 224 1.28 23.00 8.62
N CYS A 225 0.88 22.55 7.42
CA CYS A 225 -0.33 22.95 6.72
C CYS A 225 -0.36 24.43 6.33
N GLN A 226 0.79 25.12 6.30
CA GLN A 226 0.88 26.51 5.89
C GLN A 226 1.21 26.60 4.41
N VAL A 227 0.62 27.56 3.72
CA VAL A 227 0.91 27.78 2.29
C VAL A 227 2.37 28.19 2.12
N LYS A 228 3.04 27.59 1.15
CA LYS A 228 4.36 28.01 0.68
C LYS A 228 4.21 29.12 -0.36
N ASP A 229 5.00 30.17 -0.21
CA ASP A 229 5.12 31.26 -1.19
C ASP A 229 5.95 30.86 -2.41
#